data_AF-A0AAW8FBD4-F1
#
_entry.id   AF-A0AAW8FBD4-F1
#
_cell.length_a   1.000
_cell.length_b   1.000
_cell.length_c   1.000
_cell.angle_alpha   90.00
_cell.angle_beta   90.00
_cell.angle_gamma   90.00
#
_symmetry.space_group_name_H-M   'P 1'
#
loop_
_entity.id
_entity.type
_entity.pdbx_description
1 polymer ?
#
loop_
_entity_poly.entity_id
_entity_poly.type
_entity_poly.pdbx_seq_one_letter_code
_entity_poly.pdbx_strand_id
1 'polypeptide(L)'
;MIQRFAASTPGGRDALIADEHIGRPGTPDEIAAAVLWLCSDAASFAAGHALVVDGGQTVRPRTGDALPRARPGGPDTVAPRHRRTRRDNTT
;
A
#
# COMPACT_ATOMS: atom_id res chain seq x y z
N MET A 1 11.70 -6.54 -13.69
CA MET A 1 12.68 -5.43 -13.59
C MET A 1 13.18 -5.24 -12.16
N ILE A 2 12.29 -5.01 -11.18
CA ILE A 2 12.66 -4.82 -9.75
C ILE A 2 13.44 -6.00 -9.15
N GLN A 3 13.05 -7.25 -9.44
CA GLN A 3 13.78 -8.43 -8.93
C GLN A 3 15.26 -8.47 -9.36
N ARG A 4 15.58 -7.95 -10.54
CA ARG A 4 16.95 -7.92 -11.07
C ARG A 4 17.79 -6.81 -10.43
N PHE A 5 17.17 -5.69 -10.07
CA PHE A 5 17.83 -4.57 -9.39
C PHE A 5 18.00 -4.83 -7.88
N ALA A 6 17.03 -5.48 -7.25
CA ALA A 6 17.11 -5.89 -5.85
C ALA A 6 18.17 -6.98 -5.61
N ALA A 7 18.45 -7.81 -6.61
CA ALA A 7 19.45 -8.89 -6.53
C ALA A 7 20.89 -8.43 -6.80
N SER A 8 21.10 -7.24 -7.39
CA SER A 8 22.44 -6.74 -7.73
C SER A 8 23.20 -6.08 -6.57
N THR A 9 22.56 -5.88 -5.41
CA THR A 9 23.19 -5.31 -4.20
C THR A 9 22.67 -6.01 -2.94
N PRO A 10 23.54 -6.44 -2.01
CA PRO A 10 23.11 -6.95 -0.70
C PRO A 10 22.24 -5.91 0.03
N GLY A 11 21.04 -6.30 0.46
CA GLY A 11 20.08 -5.39 1.10
C GLY A 11 19.34 -4.45 0.13
N GLY A 12 19.54 -4.57 -1.19
CA GLY A 12 18.90 -3.71 -2.20
C GLY A 12 17.36 -3.82 -2.20
N ARG A 13 16.82 -4.99 -1.81
CA ARG A 13 15.38 -5.18 -1.62
C ARG A 13 14.84 -4.38 -0.43
N ASP A 14 15.52 -4.43 0.71
CA ASP A 14 15.08 -3.77 1.93
C ASP A 14 15.20 -2.24 1.81
N ALA A 15 16.22 -1.77 1.09
CA ALA A 15 16.35 -0.35 0.73
C ALA A 15 15.19 0.13 -0.15
N LEU A 16 14.79 -0.67 -1.15
CA LEU A 16 13.62 -0.36 -1.99
C LEU A 16 12.33 -0.29 -1.18
N ILE A 17 12.12 -1.24 -0.28
CA ILE A 17 10.94 -1.29 0.59
C ILE A 17 10.95 -0.11 1.56
N ALA A 18 12.13 0.30 2.04
CA ALA A 18 12.25 1.45 2.92
C ALA A 18 11.94 2.77 2.23
N ASP A 19 11.99 2.83 0.89
CA ASP A 19 11.59 4.00 0.10
C ASP A 19 10.07 4.09 -0.10
N GLU A 20 9.38 2.95 -0.13
CA GLU A 20 7.93 2.88 -0.10
C GLU A 20 7.41 3.27 1.30
N HIS A 21 6.63 4.36 1.39
CA HIS A 21 6.14 4.84 2.68
C HIS A 21 5.17 3.84 3.35
N ILE A 22 4.48 3.06 2.53
CA ILE A 22 3.63 1.94 2.98
C ILE A 22 4.45 0.76 3.54
N GLY A 23 5.78 0.75 3.37
CA GLY A 23 6.69 -0.22 3.98
C GLY A 23 6.60 -1.63 3.41
N ARG A 24 6.00 -1.79 2.22
CA ARG A 24 5.94 -3.06 1.51
C ARG A 24 5.90 -2.86 -0.01
N PRO A 25 6.39 -3.84 -0.79
CA PRO A 25 6.25 -3.81 -2.24
C PRO A 25 4.78 -3.71 -2.65
N GLY A 26 4.52 -2.86 -3.64
CA GLY A 26 3.25 -2.85 -4.36
C GLY A 26 3.03 -4.17 -5.13
N THR A 27 1.78 -4.58 -5.28
CA THR A 27 1.39 -5.72 -6.11
C THR A 27 0.82 -5.27 -7.46
N PRO A 28 0.91 -6.12 -8.51
CA PRO A 28 0.26 -5.82 -9.79
C PRO A 28 -1.26 -5.59 -9.66
N ASP A 29 -1.91 -6.28 -8.74
CA ASP A 29 -3.36 -6.15 -8.50
C ASP A 29 -3.74 -4.77 -7.98
N GLU A 30 -2.88 -4.11 -7.21
CA GLU A 30 -3.12 -2.75 -6.72
C GLU A 30 -3.10 -1.72 -7.85
N ILE A 31 -2.20 -1.90 -8.83
CA ILE A 31 -2.18 -1.07 -10.04
C ILE A 31 -3.40 -1.36 -10.90
N ALA A 32 -3.76 -2.63 -11.07
CA ALA A 32 -4.96 -3.03 -11.81
C ALA A 32 -6.23 -2.44 -11.20
N ALA A 33 -6.35 -2.43 -9.87
CA ALA A 33 -7.48 -1.83 -9.17
C ALA A 33 -7.58 -0.31 -9.42
N ALA A 34 -6.46 0.41 -9.41
CA ALA A 34 -6.44 1.84 -9.72
C ALA A 34 -6.86 2.12 -11.18
N VAL A 35 -6.40 1.30 -12.12
CA VAL A 35 -6.80 1.38 -13.53
C VAL A 35 -8.29 1.07 -13.70
N LEU A 36 -8.79 0.03 -13.05
CA LEU A 36 -10.22 -0.31 -13.08
C LEU A 36 -11.09 0.82 -12.53
N TRP A 37 -10.64 1.50 -11.46
CA TRP A 37 -11.33 2.69 -10.97
C TRP A 37 -11.33 3.82 -12.01
N LEU A 38 -10.19 4.10 -12.65
CA LEU A 38 -10.10 5.10 -13.73
C LEU A 38 -11.02 4.80 -14.93
N CYS A 39 -11.26 3.52 -15.21
CA CYS A 39 -12.17 3.08 -16.28
C CYS A 39 -13.65 3.07 -15.87
N SER A 40 -13.97 3.38 -14.62
CA SER A 40 -15.34 3.35 -14.09
C SER A 40 -16.00 4.74 -14.10
N ASP A 41 -17.33 4.77 -13.99
CA ASP A 41 -18.10 6.02 -13.87
C ASP A 41 -17.70 6.87 -12.65
N ALA A 42 -17.12 6.24 -11.62
CA ALA A 42 -16.64 6.93 -10.42
C ALA A 42 -15.47 7.90 -10.71
N ALA A 43 -14.76 7.71 -11.83
CA ALA A 43 -13.68 8.58 -12.27
C ALA A 43 -14.13 9.58 -13.36
N SER A 44 -15.44 9.77 -13.57
CA SER A 44 -16.00 10.60 -14.66
C SER A 44 -15.52 12.06 -14.71
N PHE A 45 -14.99 12.60 -13.62
CA PHE A 45 -14.41 13.95 -13.56
C PHE A 45 -12.88 13.97 -13.40
N ALA A 46 -12.23 12.81 -13.33
CA ALA A 46 -10.79 12.68 -13.18
C ALA A 46 -10.11 12.66 -14.55
N ALA A 47 -10.00 13.83 -15.19
CA ALA A 47 -9.34 14.00 -16.48
C ALA A 47 -8.15 14.95 -16.40
N GLY A 48 -7.10 14.68 -17.19
CA GLY A 48 -5.91 15.54 -17.28
C GLY A 48 -4.97 15.50 -16.07
N HIS A 49 -5.14 14.53 -15.17
CA HIS A 49 -4.33 14.39 -13.95
C HIS A 49 -3.42 13.15 -14.02
N ALA A 50 -2.20 13.28 -13.49
CA ALA A 50 -1.29 12.15 -13.28
C ALA A 50 -1.55 11.52 -11.90
N LEU A 51 -2.32 10.42 -11.87
CA LEU A 51 -2.60 9.68 -10.65
C LEU A 51 -1.38 8.84 -10.23
N VAL A 52 -0.74 9.22 -9.13
CA VAL A 52 0.41 8.48 -8.57
C VAL A 52 -0.05 7.29 -7.74
N VAL A 53 0.46 6.10 -8.05
CA VAL A 53 0.16 4.83 -7.35
C VAL A 53 1.47 4.09 -7.05
N ASP A 54 2.18 4.52 -6.01
CA ASP A 54 3.57 4.10 -5.74
C ASP A 54 3.89 3.84 -4.25
N GLY A 55 2.85 3.63 -3.42
CA GLY A 55 3.05 3.40 -1.99
C GLY A 55 3.60 4.63 -1.23
N GLY A 56 3.52 5.83 -1.80
CA GLY A 56 3.96 7.08 -1.17
C GLY A 56 5.43 7.42 -1.42
N GLN A 57 6.07 6.75 -2.37
CA GLN A 57 7.48 7.00 -2.72
C GLN A 57 7.69 8.44 -3.24
N THR A 58 6.76 8.96 -4.05
CA THR A 58 6.84 10.31 -4.65
C THR A 58 6.82 11.45 -3.63
N VAL A 59 6.16 11.25 -2.48
CA VAL A 59 5.96 12.30 -1.45
C VAL A 59 6.83 12.09 -0.20
N ARG A 60 7.81 11.19 -0.29
CA ARG A 60 8.67 10.84 0.85
C ARG A 60 9.40 12.09 1.39
N PRO A 61 9.36 12.36 2.72
CA PRO A 61 10.13 13.44 3.32
C PRO A 61 11.62 13.23 3.07
N ARG A 62 12.35 14.30 2.74
CA ARG A 62 13.81 14.21 2.62
C ARG A 62 14.41 13.80 3.95
N THR A 63 15.49 13.02 3.89
CA THR A 63 16.29 12.62 5.05
C THR A 63 16.73 13.86 5.83
N GLY A 64 15.96 14.22 6.87
CA GLY A 64 16.09 15.47 7.63
C GLY A 64 14.75 15.97 8.19
N ASP A 65 13.65 15.76 7.45
CA ASP A 65 12.30 16.25 7.79
C ASP A 65 11.40 15.12 8.35
N ALA A 66 11.98 14.01 8.80
CA ALA A 66 11.26 12.75 9.02
C ALA A 66 10.23 12.82 10.16
N LEU A 67 8.96 12.57 9.82
CA LEU A 67 7.92 12.17 10.78
C LEU A 67 8.30 10.82 11.41
N PRO A 68 7.95 10.58 12.68
CA PRO A 68 8.29 9.34 13.37
C PRO A 68 7.80 8.14 12.55
N ARG A 69 8.73 7.27 12.15
CA ARG A 69 8.42 6.07 11.34
C ARG A 69 7.28 5.31 12.01
N ALA A 70 6.25 4.95 11.24
CA ALA A 70 5.31 3.94 11.66
C ALA A 70 6.12 2.70 12.05
N ARG A 71 5.95 2.25 13.30
CA ARG A 71 6.70 1.11 13.83
C ARG A 71 6.49 -0.08 12.89
N PRO A 72 7.51 -0.92 12.66
CA PRO A 72 7.29 -2.17 11.94
C PRO A 72 6.24 -3.00 12.68
N GLY A 73 5.03 -3.13 12.11
CA GLY A 73 3.94 -3.97 12.63
C GLY A 73 2.52 -3.38 12.69
N GLY A 74 1.94 -2.86 11.60
CA GLY A 74 0.47 -2.68 11.54
C GLY A 74 -0.07 -2.33 10.16
N PRO A 75 -1.38 -2.52 9.85
CA PRO A 75 -2.40 -3.33 10.52
C PRO A 75 -2.94 -4.45 9.59
N ASP A 76 -2.09 -5.36 9.10
CA ASP A 76 -2.56 -6.57 8.38
C ASP A 76 -2.52 -7.84 9.25
N THR A 77 -2.31 -7.71 10.55
CA THR A 77 -2.70 -8.78 11.49
C THR A 77 -4.21 -8.71 11.68
N VAL A 78 -4.96 -9.31 10.77
CA VAL A 78 -6.37 -9.64 11.00
C VAL A 78 -6.41 -10.56 12.22
N ALA A 79 -6.65 -9.99 13.40
CA ALA A 79 -7.01 -10.77 14.57
C ALA A 79 -8.28 -11.57 14.22
N PRO A 80 -8.36 -12.87 14.56
CA PRO A 80 -9.53 -13.67 14.26
C PRO A 80 -10.73 -13.03 14.97
N ARG A 81 -11.68 -12.52 14.18
CA ARG A 81 -12.93 -11.97 14.71
C ARG A 81 -13.60 -13.09 15.48
N HIS A 82 -13.63 -12.99 16.81
CA HIS A 82 -14.44 -13.88 17.64
C HIS A 82 -15.88 -13.85 17.09
N ARG A 83 -16.30 -15.00 16.59
CA ARG A 83 -17.64 -15.27 16.07
C ARG A 83 -18.63 -14.91 17.18
N ARG A 84 -19.26 -13.73 17.10
CA ARG A 84 -20.40 -13.42 17.96
C ARG A 84 -21.47 -14.46 17.62
N THR A 85 -21.69 -15.39 18.53
CA THR A 85 -22.82 -16.30 18.45
C THR A 85 -24.06 -15.44 18.50
N ARG A 86 -24.79 -15.46 17.39
CA ARG A 86 -26.13 -14.89 17.27
C ARG A 86 -26.98 -15.63 18.31
N ARG A 87 -27.26 -14.98 19.44
CA ARG A 87 -28.30 -15.46 20.37
C ARG A 87 -29.61 -15.03 19.75
N ASP A 88 -30.38 -16.03 19.37
CA ASP A 88 -31.70 -15.88 18.80
C ASP A 88 -32.61 -15.19 19.83
N ASN A 89 -33.17 -14.04 19.44
CA ASN A 89 -34.21 -13.36 20.20
C ASN A 89 -35.56 -13.93 19.75
N THR A 90 -36.08 -14.87 20.52
CA THR A 90 -37.50 -15.23 20.53
C THR A 90 -37.99 -15.11 21.97
N THR A 91 -38.72 -14.02 22.23
CA THR A 91 -39.99 -13.90 22.98
C THR A 91 -40.13 -12.48 23.50
#